data_AF-X1C7G5-F1
#
_entry.id   AF-X1C7G5-F1
#
_cell.length_a   1.000
_cell.length_b   1.000
_cell.length_c   1.000
_cell.angle_alpha   90.00
_cell.angle_beta   90.00
_cell.angle_gamma   90.00
#
_symmetry.space_group_name_H-M   'P 1'
#
loop_
_entity.id
_entity.type
_entity.pdbx_description
1 polymer ?
#
loop_
_entity_poly.entity_id
_entity_poly.type
_entity_poly.pdbx_seq_one_letter_code
_entity_poly.pdbx_strand_id
1 'polypeptide(L)'
;PTLESSFLPFSITSLTYMNELWGLPLWLDSILLFYNKDLFNQNGLEYPTANWTENDLSFAAKNLTDISETQRYGLAWSTLSPYMWPAFQYGYGHGPLYQNQTIVVNDTASVNAMELIFYLKYYYNCVGYDDSSSAATQAFLESKASMLIYGGWYVPVLKDAGLNYGIEILPKISSTGEFMSPMAEVKGFGVSKDTLYPDTCFELISYLTSTEIQQEFVDDEYKIPTKNDPFARKTSGDSPVCAILTNLSTHPDDGCS
;
A
#
# COMPACT_ATOMS: atom_id res chain seq x y z
N PRO A 1 -30.86 -6.29 -5.62
CA PRO A 1 -29.44 -6.28 -5.22
C PRO A 1 -29.33 -6.44 -3.69
N THR A 2 -28.52 -7.38 -3.20
CA THR A 2 -28.24 -7.47 -1.75
C THR A 2 -27.28 -6.35 -1.35
N LEU A 3 -27.22 -6.03 -0.05
CA LEU A 3 -26.28 -5.03 0.46
C LEU A 3 -24.82 -5.38 0.07
N GLU A 4 -24.45 -6.67 0.11
CA GLU A 4 -23.10 -7.11 -0.26
C GLU A 4 -22.77 -6.82 -1.73
N SER A 5 -23.74 -6.96 -2.64
CA SER A 5 -23.53 -6.72 -4.07
C SER A 5 -23.18 -5.26 -4.42
N SER A 6 -23.37 -4.33 -3.48
CA SER A 6 -22.94 -2.93 -3.63
C SER A 6 -21.45 -2.71 -3.33
N PHE A 7 -20.73 -3.71 -2.83
CA PHE A 7 -19.31 -3.63 -2.49
C PHE A 7 -18.46 -4.51 -3.42
N LEU A 8 -17.16 -4.23 -3.48
CA LEU A 8 -16.18 -5.05 -4.20
C LEU A 8 -16.11 -6.43 -3.54
N PRO A 9 -16.10 -7.53 -4.32
CA PRO A 9 -16.16 -8.89 -3.77
C PRO A 9 -15.11 -9.18 -2.70
N PHE A 10 -13.86 -8.78 -2.94
CA PHE A 10 -12.78 -9.03 -1.99
C PHE A 10 -12.97 -8.28 -0.66
N SER A 11 -13.59 -7.10 -0.66
CA SER A 11 -13.86 -6.33 0.56
C SER A 11 -14.90 -7.02 1.44
N ILE A 12 -15.87 -7.71 0.83
CA ILE A 12 -16.83 -8.55 1.54
C ILE A 12 -16.14 -9.80 2.10
N THR A 13 -15.31 -10.47 1.30
CA THR A 13 -14.55 -11.65 1.74
C THR A 13 -13.68 -11.34 2.95
N SER A 14 -13.00 -10.18 2.99
CA SER A 14 -12.13 -9.79 4.11
C SER A 14 -12.87 -9.60 5.44
N LEU A 15 -14.17 -9.31 5.42
CA LEU A 15 -15.00 -9.15 6.63
C LEU A 15 -15.94 -10.35 6.86
N THR A 16 -15.76 -11.43 6.10
CA THR A 16 -16.54 -12.66 6.23
C THR A 16 -15.77 -13.69 7.05
N TYR A 17 -16.42 -14.28 8.04
CA TYR A 17 -15.87 -15.38 8.84
C TYR A 17 -16.94 -16.46 9.03
N MET A 18 -16.56 -17.72 8.80
CA MET A 18 -17.48 -18.87 8.81
C MET A 18 -18.72 -18.68 7.91
N ASN A 19 -18.54 -18.10 6.71
CA ASN A 19 -19.59 -17.77 5.75
C ASN A 19 -20.62 -16.73 6.22
N GLU A 20 -20.33 -16.00 7.30
CA GLU A 20 -21.15 -14.89 7.78
C GLU A 20 -20.38 -13.58 7.65
N LEU A 21 -21.07 -12.51 7.24
CA LEU A 21 -20.48 -11.18 7.14
C LEU A 21 -20.52 -10.49 8.52
N TRP A 22 -19.35 -10.14 9.06
CA TRP A 22 -19.21 -9.57 10.40
C TRP A 22 -19.08 -8.04 10.42
N GLY A 23 -19.01 -7.41 9.25
CA GLY A 23 -18.97 -5.96 9.15
C GLY A 23 -19.20 -5.44 7.73
N LEU A 24 -19.52 -4.16 7.65
CA LEU A 24 -19.63 -3.45 6.37
C LEU A 24 -18.29 -2.78 6.04
N PRO A 25 -17.75 -3.01 4.83
CA PRO A 25 -16.49 -2.42 4.43
C PRO A 25 -16.66 -0.92 4.13
N LEU A 26 -15.63 -0.16 4.45
CA LEU A 26 -15.57 1.28 4.32
C LEU A 26 -14.55 1.66 3.26
N TRP A 27 -13.28 1.36 3.47
CA TRP A 27 -12.23 1.65 2.50
C TRP A 27 -11.12 0.63 2.56
N LEU A 28 -10.17 0.78 1.65
CA LEU A 28 -8.95 0.00 1.59
C LEU A 28 -7.73 0.88 1.75
N ASP A 29 -6.77 0.35 2.49
CA ASP A 29 -5.43 0.88 2.60
C ASP A 29 -4.44 -0.10 1.98
N SER A 30 -3.39 0.44 1.36
CA SER A 30 -2.30 -0.32 0.78
C SER A 30 -0.99 0.47 0.84
N ILE A 31 0.12 -0.23 0.68
CA ILE A 31 1.47 0.33 0.63
C ILE A 31 1.83 0.73 -0.80
N LEU A 32 2.49 1.87 -0.94
CA LEU A 32 2.85 2.52 -2.19
C LEU A 32 4.29 3.00 -2.14
N LEU A 33 4.83 3.35 -3.31
CA LEU A 33 6.10 4.02 -3.48
C LEU A 33 5.87 5.51 -3.64
N PHE A 34 6.27 6.29 -2.64
CA PHE A 34 6.33 7.75 -2.72
C PHE A 34 7.72 8.16 -3.18
N TYR A 35 7.81 9.21 -4.00
CA TYR A 35 9.09 9.74 -4.46
C TYR A 35 9.08 11.26 -4.52
N ASN A 36 10.19 11.89 -4.16
CA ASN A 36 10.35 13.34 -4.22
C ASN A 36 10.79 13.76 -5.63
N LYS A 37 9.91 14.46 -6.37
CA LYS A 37 10.14 14.83 -7.77
C LYS A 37 11.31 15.79 -7.93
N ASP A 38 11.51 16.70 -6.98
CA ASP A 38 12.61 17.66 -7.04
C ASP A 38 13.95 16.94 -6.96
N LEU A 39 14.07 15.92 -6.09
CA LEU A 39 15.28 15.13 -5.96
C LEU A 39 15.56 14.28 -7.22
N PHE A 40 14.54 13.74 -7.86
CA PHE A 40 14.69 13.05 -9.15
C PHE A 40 15.15 14.02 -10.25
N ASN A 41 14.53 15.19 -10.36
CA ASN A 41 14.88 16.22 -11.35
C ASN A 41 16.32 16.72 -11.15
N GLN A 42 16.73 16.99 -9.90
CA GLN A 42 18.08 17.45 -9.57
C GLN A 42 19.16 16.45 -9.98
N ASN A 43 18.85 15.15 -9.95
CA ASN A 43 19.78 14.09 -10.32
C ASN A 43 19.60 13.60 -11.77
N GLY A 44 18.69 14.21 -12.54
CA GLY A 44 18.41 13.82 -13.93
C GLY A 44 17.88 12.40 -14.08
N LEU A 45 17.12 11.90 -13.10
CA LEU A 45 16.54 10.56 -13.12
C LEU A 45 15.08 10.60 -13.56
N GLU A 46 14.71 9.62 -14.37
CA GLU A 46 13.31 9.35 -14.72
C GLU A 46 12.52 8.90 -13.48
N TYR A 47 11.25 9.29 -13.42
CA TYR A 47 10.38 8.96 -12.29
C TYR A 47 10.00 7.47 -12.25
N PRO A 48 9.58 6.97 -11.07
CA PRO A 48 8.91 5.68 -10.95
C PRO A 48 7.75 5.52 -11.92
N THR A 49 7.61 4.30 -12.47
CA THR A 49 6.48 3.91 -13.32
C THR A 49 5.96 2.54 -12.91
N ALA A 50 4.71 2.20 -13.26
CA ALA A 50 4.13 0.88 -13.03
C ALA A 50 4.89 -0.30 -13.69
N ASN A 51 5.84 -0.04 -14.59
CA ASN A 51 6.70 -1.05 -15.21
C ASN A 51 8.05 -1.23 -14.50
N TRP A 52 8.33 -0.43 -13.47
CA TRP A 52 9.57 -0.57 -12.70
C TRP A 52 9.69 -1.96 -12.10
N THR A 53 10.93 -2.40 -12.03
CA THR A 53 11.37 -3.61 -11.35
C THR A 53 12.12 -3.25 -10.06
N GLU A 54 12.42 -4.26 -9.25
CA GLU A 54 13.31 -4.13 -8.09
C GLU A 54 14.70 -3.62 -8.48
N ASN A 55 15.14 -3.88 -9.72
CA ASN A 55 16.39 -3.38 -10.25
C ASN A 55 16.34 -1.87 -10.51
N ASP A 56 15.23 -1.36 -11.04
CA ASP A 56 15.03 0.08 -11.26
C ASP A 56 14.96 0.82 -9.93
N LEU A 57 14.23 0.27 -8.95
CA LEU A 57 14.19 0.81 -7.59
C LEU A 57 15.60 0.85 -6.97
N SER A 58 16.36 -0.25 -7.09
CA SER A 58 17.74 -0.32 -6.58
C SER A 58 18.65 0.69 -7.27
N PHE A 59 18.51 0.86 -8.58
CA PHE A 59 19.28 1.84 -9.35
C PHE A 59 18.96 3.27 -8.91
N ALA A 60 17.68 3.63 -8.85
CA ALA A 60 17.25 4.96 -8.41
C ALA A 60 17.70 5.24 -6.98
N ALA A 61 17.48 4.30 -6.05
CA ALA A 61 17.88 4.46 -4.65
C ALA A 61 19.39 4.71 -4.52
N LYS A 62 20.23 3.97 -5.26
CA LYS A 62 21.68 4.19 -5.26
C LYS A 62 22.07 5.58 -5.76
N ASN A 63 21.52 6.00 -6.90
CA ASN A 63 21.88 7.29 -7.51
C ASN A 63 21.33 8.49 -6.72
N LEU A 64 20.26 8.30 -5.95
CA LEU A 64 19.66 9.35 -5.12
C LEU A 64 20.26 9.42 -3.70
N THR A 65 21.06 8.43 -3.33
CA THR A 65 21.78 8.40 -2.05
C THR A 65 23.00 9.30 -2.13
N ASP A 66 23.11 10.23 -1.18
CA ASP A 66 24.30 11.05 -0.96
C ASP A 66 24.51 11.24 0.54
N ILE A 67 25.31 10.36 1.12
CA ILE A 67 25.67 10.41 2.54
C ILE A 67 26.77 11.44 2.79
N SER A 68 27.61 11.73 1.80
CA SER A 68 28.76 12.62 1.96
C SER A 68 28.38 14.07 2.22
N GLU A 69 27.44 14.63 1.43
CA GLU A 69 27.16 16.06 1.45
C GLU A 69 25.81 16.35 2.09
N THR A 70 24.77 15.65 1.65
CA THR A 70 23.39 15.92 2.07
C THR A 70 22.88 15.01 3.19
N GLN A 71 23.62 13.95 3.57
CA GLN A 71 23.18 12.92 4.52
C GLN A 71 21.81 12.30 4.11
N ARG A 72 21.60 12.19 2.80
CA ARG A 72 20.35 11.74 2.18
C ARG A 72 20.45 10.28 1.75
N TYR A 73 19.43 9.50 2.08
CA TYR A 73 19.26 8.14 1.58
C TYR A 73 18.30 8.12 0.38
N GLY A 74 18.54 7.19 -0.54
CA GLY A 74 17.69 7.02 -1.71
C GLY A 74 16.33 6.42 -1.39
N LEU A 75 16.26 5.58 -0.35
CA LEU A 75 15.05 4.86 0.03
C LEU A 75 14.91 4.78 1.56
N ALA A 76 13.69 4.91 2.05
CA ALA A 76 13.35 4.71 3.45
C ALA A 76 12.04 3.90 3.59
N TRP A 77 11.98 3.02 4.58
CA TRP A 77 10.76 2.37 5.07
C TRP A 77 11.07 1.69 6.39
N SER A 78 10.06 1.32 7.17
CA SER A 78 10.30 0.57 8.41
C SER A 78 10.62 -0.90 8.10
N THR A 79 11.92 -1.26 8.08
CA THR A 79 12.39 -2.63 7.77
C THR A 79 12.06 -3.63 8.87
N LEU A 80 11.82 -3.15 10.10
CA LEU A 80 11.44 -3.97 11.24
C LEU A 80 9.92 -4.20 11.33
N SER A 81 9.13 -3.61 10.42
CA SER A 81 7.68 -3.73 10.44
C SER A 81 7.25 -5.07 9.82
N PRO A 82 6.58 -5.95 10.60
CA PRO A 82 6.02 -7.20 10.06
C PRO A 82 4.88 -6.94 9.06
N TYR A 83 4.34 -5.72 9.03
CA TYR A 83 3.32 -5.30 8.07
C TYR A 83 3.90 -4.95 6.69
N MET A 84 5.12 -4.40 6.64
CA MET A 84 5.79 -4.03 5.37
C MET A 84 6.42 -5.24 4.68
N TRP A 85 6.81 -6.23 5.47
CA TRP A 85 7.58 -7.39 5.01
C TRP A 85 6.87 -8.27 3.95
N PRO A 86 5.57 -8.61 4.08
CA PRO A 86 4.86 -9.44 3.10
C PRO A 86 4.92 -8.90 1.67
N ALA A 87 4.98 -7.58 1.49
CA ALA A 87 5.06 -6.95 0.17
C ALA A 87 6.23 -7.48 -0.67
N PHE A 88 7.39 -7.69 -0.03
CA PHE A 88 8.57 -8.22 -0.70
C PHE A 88 8.45 -9.72 -0.94
N GLN A 89 7.99 -10.48 0.06
CA GLN A 89 7.86 -11.95 -0.05
C GLN A 89 6.88 -12.35 -1.16
N TYR A 90 5.72 -11.70 -1.23
CA TYR A 90 4.69 -12.01 -2.21
C TYR A 90 5.16 -11.74 -3.64
N GLY A 91 5.99 -10.71 -3.86
CA GLY A 91 6.63 -10.48 -5.15
C GLY A 91 7.57 -11.60 -5.58
N TYR A 92 8.18 -12.32 -4.64
CA TYR A 92 8.98 -13.52 -4.93
C TYR A 92 8.15 -14.82 -4.98
N GLY A 93 6.82 -14.71 -5.03
CA GLY A 93 5.90 -15.85 -5.16
C GLY A 93 5.55 -16.54 -3.84
N HIS A 94 5.74 -15.87 -2.70
CA HIS A 94 5.24 -16.38 -1.41
C HIS A 94 3.70 -16.31 -1.36
N GLY A 95 3.07 -17.35 -0.82
CA GLY A 95 1.61 -17.41 -0.62
C GLY A 95 1.16 -16.73 0.68
N PRO A 96 -0.03 -17.04 1.21
CA PRO A 96 -0.41 -16.56 2.54
C PRO A 96 0.58 -17.02 3.63
N LEU A 97 0.87 -16.16 4.61
CA LEU A 97 1.79 -16.48 5.72
C LEU A 97 1.36 -17.73 6.50
N TYR A 98 0.04 -17.88 6.69
CA TYR A 98 -0.55 -19.08 7.26
C TYR A 98 -1.08 -19.98 6.14
N GLN A 99 -0.43 -21.12 5.97
CA GLN A 99 -0.76 -22.09 4.93
C GLN A 99 -0.56 -23.50 5.47
N ASN A 100 -1.41 -24.45 5.06
CA ASN A 100 -1.33 -25.85 5.49
C ASN A 100 -1.24 -26.02 7.02
N GLN A 101 -2.01 -25.22 7.76
CA GLN A 101 -2.05 -25.21 9.23
C GLN A 101 -0.74 -24.80 9.92
N THR A 102 0.21 -24.21 9.20
CA THR A 102 1.48 -23.72 9.75
C THR A 102 1.78 -22.30 9.28
N ILE A 103 2.69 -21.63 9.98
CA ILE A 103 3.25 -20.33 9.57
C ILE A 103 4.52 -20.61 8.76
N VAL A 104 4.60 -20.08 7.54
CA VAL A 104 5.76 -20.23 6.65
C VAL A 104 6.42 -18.89 6.42
N VAL A 105 7.66 -18.74 6.89
CA VAL A 105 8.43 -17.46 6.82
C VAL A 105 9.87 -17.65 6.36
N ASN A 106 10.26 -18.87 6.00
CA ASN A 106 11.65 -19.26 5.72
C ASN A 106 11.81 -20.07 4.43
N ASP A 107 10.85 -19.97 3.52
CA ASP A 107 10.96 -20.58 2.19
C ASP A 107 11.87 -19.74 1.26
N THR A 108 12.03 -20.20 0.03
CA THR A 108 12.89 -19.54 -0.97
C THR A 108 12.46 -18.11 -1.25
N ALA A 109 11.14 -17.83 -1.33
CA ALA A 109 10.64 -16.48 -1.56
C ALA A 109 11.00 -15.54 -0.40
N SER A 110 10.92 -16.03 0.84
CA SER A 110 11.33 -15.30 2.03
C SER A 110 12.83 -15.00 2.04
N VAL A 111 13.65 -15.98 1.66
CA VAL A 111 15.11 -15.80 1.55
C VAL A 111 15.45 -14.76 0.48
N ASN A 112 14.87 -14.86 -0.71
CA ASN A 112 15.12 -13.92 -1.81
C ASN A 112 14.69 -12.49 -1.45
N ALA A 113 13.54 -12.33 -0.79
CA ALA A 113 13.09 -11.04 -0.28
C ALA A 113 14.08 -10.46 0.74
N MET A 114 14.63 -11.28 1.64
CA MET A 114 15.62 -10.85 2.63
C MET A 114 16.93 -10.48 1.96
N GLU A 115 17.34 -11.20 0.91
CA GLU A 115 18.51 -10.87 0.11
C GLU A 115 18.37 -9.51 -0.55
N LEU A 116 17.23 -9.20 -1.20
CA LEU A 116 16.99 -7.87 -1.77
C LEU A 116 17.13 -6.77 -0.72
N ILE A 117 16.46 -6.92 0.44
CA ILE A 117 16.56 -5.94 1.54
C ILE A 117 18.00 -5.82 2.04
N PHE A 118 18.70 -6.94 2.19
CA PHE A 118 20.10 -6.96 2.62
C PHE A 118 21.00 -6.21 1.62
N TYR A 119 20.83 -6.44 0.32
CA TYR A 119 21.59 -5.74 -0.71
C TYR A 119 21.31 -4.24 -0.69
N LEU A 120 20.03 -3.83 -0.66
CA LEU A 120 19.65 -2.41 -0.58
C LEU A 120 20.29 -1.73 0.64
N LYS A 121 20.18 -2.34 1.81
CA LYS A 121 20.62 -1.74 3.08
C LYS A 121 22.13 -1.81 3.30
N TYR A 122 22.76 -2.96 3.12
CA TYR A 122 24.14 -3.18 3.57
C TYR A 122 25.16 -3.17 2.44
N TYR A 123 24.78 -3.60 1.23
CA TYR A 123 25.71 -3.65 0.11
C TYR A 123 25.69 -2.35 -0.70
N TYR A 124 24.51 -1.85 -1.04
CA TYR A 124 24.31 -0.59 -1.74
C TYR A 124 24.27 0.62 -0.80
N ASN A 125 24.05 0.39 0.50
CA ASN A 125 23.98 1.43 1.52
C ASN A 125 23.03 2.58 1.14
N CYS A 126 21.90 2.24 0.51
CA CYS A 126 20.94 3.21 -0.04
C CYS A 126 19.64 3.32 0.78
N VAL A 127 19.57 2.58 1.90
CA VAL A 127 18.44 2.56 2.82
C VAL A 127 18.82 3.16 4.16
N GLY A 128 18.02 4.11 4.64
CA GLY A 128 18.19 4.74 5.95
C GLY A 128 16.86 5.11 6.59
N TYR A 129 16.93 5.60 7.83
CA TYR A 129 15.75 5.96 8.63
C TYR A 129 14.73 4.82 8.76
N ASP A 130 15.21 3.59 8.87
CA ASP A 130 14.42 2.38 8.67
C ASP A 130 14.01 1.65 9.96
N ASP A 131 14.36 2.22 11.11
CA ASP A 131 14.06 1.69 12.44
C ASP A 131 12.58 1.78 12.81
N SER A 132 11.85 2.75 12.24
CA SER A 132 10.44 3.00 12.53
C SER A 132 9.73 3.67 11.36
N SER A 133 8.40 3.54 11.31
CA SER A 133 7.60 4.27 10.33
C SER A 133 7.69 5.78 10.52
N SER A 134 7.77 6.25 11.78
CA SER A 134 7.90 7.67 12.09
C SER A 134 9.23 8.26 11.60
N ALA A 135 10.34 7.54 11.77
CA ALA A 135 11.63 8.00 11.25
C ALA A 135 11.63 8.05 9.71
N ALA A 136 11.13 7.02 9.04
CA ALA A 136 11.08 6.95 7.58
C ALA A 136 10.22 8.08 6.98
N THR A 137 9.02 8.28 7.53
CA THR A 137 8.10 9.34 7.09
C THR A 137 8.68 10.73 7.34
N GLN A 138 9.20 10.99 8.54
CA GLN A 138 9.84 12.28 8.84
C GLN A 138 11.04 12.57 7.92
N ALA A 139 11.88 11.57 7.64
CA ALA A 139 13.00 11.72 6.73
C ALA A 139 12.56 12.08 5.31
N PHE A 140 11.46 11.51 4.83
CA PHE A 140 10.90 11.84 3.51
C PHE A 140 10.34 13.28 3.46
N LEU A 141 9.59 13.71 4.50
CA LEU A 141 9.11 15.10 4.62
C LEU A 141 10.26 16.11 4.62
N GLU A 142 11.35 15.78 5.32
CA GLU A 142 12.55 16.62 5.39
C GLU A 142 13.47 16.47 4.16
N SER A 143 13.05 15.72 3.14
CA SER A 143 13.84 15.41 1.93
C SER A 143 15.20 14.73 2.20
N LYS A 144 15.34 14.09 3.37
CA LYS A 144 16.46 13.21 3.75
C LYS A 144 16.30 11.77 3.23
N ALA A 145 15.10 11.41 2.76
CA ALA A 145 14.84 10.22 1.97
C ALA A 145 14.25 10.62 0.61
N SER A 146 14.77 10.06 -0.48
CA SER A 146 14.34 10.43 -1.84
C SER A 146 13.11 9.65 -2.29
N MET A 147 12.98 8.42 -1.80
CA MET A 147 11.82 7.56 -1.96
C MET A 147 11.40 6.99 -0.60
N LEU A 148 10.12 6.71 -0.45
CA LEU A 148 9.52 6.15 0.75
C LEU A 148 8.53 5.04 0.38
N ILE A 149 8.71 3.85 0.96
CA ILE A 149 7.70 2.78 0.89
C ILE A 149 6.82 2.91 2.13
N TYR A 150 5.56 3.33 1.94
CA TYR A 150 4.63 3.59 3.04
C TYR A 150 3.16 3.55 2.60
N GLY A 151 2.23 3.74 3.52
CA GLY A 151 0.80 3.62 3.24
C GLY A 151 0.17 4.86 2.61
N GLY A 152 -0.87 4.66 1.81
CA GLY A 152 -1.65 5.74 1.18
C GLY A 152 -2.24 6.76 2.16
N TRP A 153 -2.44 6.39 3.42
CA TRP A 153 -2.86 7.30 4.49
C TRP A 153 -1.90 8.47 4.76
N TYR A 154 -0.72 8.47 4.15
CA TYR A 154 0.25 9.54 4.29
C TYR A 154 0.06 10.71 3.31
N VAL A 155 -0.77 10.53 2.28
CA VAL A 155 -1.03 11.53 1.24
C VAL A 155 -1.47 12.88 1.81
N PRO A 156 -2.43 12.98 2.75
CA PRO A 156 -2.84 14.26 3.32
C PRO A 156 -1.67 15.03 3.96
N VAL A 157 -0.80 14.33 4.69
CA VAL A 157 0.36 14.93 5.36
C VAL A 157 1.32 15.54 4.33
N LEU A 158 1.60 14.85 3.23
CA LEU A 158 2.48 15.34 2.18
C LEU A 158 1.89 16.54 1.42
N LYS A 159 0.57 16.52 1.20
CA LYS A 159 -0.17 17.61 0.57
C LYS A 159 -0.13 18.87 1.44
N ASP A 160 -0.41 18.74 2.74
CA ASP A 160 -0.38 19.84 3.69
C ASP A 160 1.03 20.43 3.85
N ALA A 161 2.06 19.58 3.77
CA ALA A 161 3.46 20.01 3.77
C ALA A 161 3.88 20.72 2.46
N GLY A 162 3.05 20.67 1.41
CA GLY A 162 3.37 21.27 0.11
C GLY A 162 4.55 20.61 -0.61
N LEU A 163 4.85 19.34 -0.31
CA LEU A 163 5.96 18.63 -0.92
C LEU A 163 5.68 18.37 -2.41
N ASN A 164 6.69 18.52 -3.28
CA ASN A 164 6.57 18.10 -4.67
C ASN A 164 6.90 16.61 -4.79
N TYR A 165 5.88 15.75 -4.65
CA TYR A 165 6.05 14.31 -4.70
C TYR A 165 5.22 13.67 -5.83
N GLY A 166 5.57 12.43 -6.15
CA GLY A 166 4.69 11.51 -6.87
C GLY A 166 4.49 10.23 -6.07
N ILE A 167 3.54 9.44 -6.54
CA ILE A 167 3.23 8.12 -5.99
C ILE A 167 3.15 7.13 -7.14
N GLU A 168 3.63 5.93 -6.91
CA GLU A 168 3.51 4.80 -7.82
C GLU A 168 3.25 3.52 -7.01
N ILE A 169 2.76 2.48 -7.67
CA ILE A 169 2.71 1.14 -7.10
C ILE A 169 4.13 0.61 -6.82
N LEU A 170 4.24 -0.40 -5.96
CA LEU A 170 5.53 -1.03 -5.73
C LEU A 170 6.01 -1.77 -7.00
N PRO A 171 7.33 -1.84 -7.25
CA PRO A 171 7.89 -2.46 -8.46
C PRO A 171 7.61 -3.96 -8.58
N LYS A 172 7.79 -4.50 -9.77
CA LYS A 172 7.84 -5.95 -10.02
C LYS A 172 9.13 -6.57 -9.55
N ILE A 173 9.09 -7.86 -9.25
CA ILE A 173 10.28 -8.71 -9.12
C ILE A 173 10.59 -9.31 -10.49
N SER A 174 11.78 -9.03 -11.01
CA SER A 174 12.18 -9.40 -12.38
C SER A 174 12.20 -10.92 -12.59
N SER A 175 12.53 -11.70 -11.55
CA SER A 175 12.63 -13.16 -11.65
C SER A 175 11.28 -13.88 -11.71
N THR A 176 10.20 -13.27 -11.23
CA THR A 176 8.85 -13.84 -11.20
C THR A 176 7.90 -13.12 -12.16
N GLY A 177 8.15 -11.84 -12.44
CA GLY A 177 7.24 -10.95 -13.15
C GLY A 177 6.11 -10.41 -12.27
N GLU A 178 6.03 -10.84 -11.02
CA GLU A 178 5.00 -10.46 -10.05
C GLU A 178 5.31 -9.11 -9.43
N PHE A 179 4.27 -8.35 -9.07
CA PHE A 179 4.44 -7.13 -8.29
C PHE A 179 4.90 -7.45 -6.86
N MET A 180 5.77 -6.62 -6.27
CA MET A 180 5.85 -6.52 -4.82
C MET A 180 4.45 -6.18 -4.31
N SER A 181 3.79 -7.14 -3.67
CA SER A 181 2.35 -7.12 -3.46
C SER A 181 2.05 -6.94 -1.97
N PRO A 182 1.82 -5.70 -1.50
CA PRO A 182 1.49 -5.47 -0.09
C PRO A 182 0.11 -6.02 0.25
N MET A 183 -0.11 -6.31 1.52
CA MET A 183 -1.44 -6.70 2.01
C MET A 183 -2.44 -5.54 1.78
N ALA A 184 -3.55 -5.84 1.11
CA ALA A 184 -4.68 -4.93 1.05
C ALA A 184 -5.47 -5.00 2.35
N GLU A 185 -5.60 -3.87 3.04
CA GLU A 185 -6.32 -3.81 4.31
C GLU A 185 -7.71 -3.22 4.13
N VAL A 186 -8.74 -4.04 4.30
CA VAL A 186 -10.13 -3.57 4.35
C VAL A 186 -10.39 -3.03 5.75
N LYS A 187 -10.77 -1.75 5.84
CA LYS A 187 -11.34 -1.14 7.03
C LYS A 187 -12.86 -1.18 6.93
N GLY A 188 -13.54 -1.37 8.04
CA GLY A 188 -14.99 -1.47 8.09
C GLY A 188 -15.54 -1.40 9.50
N PHE A 189 -16.86 -1.44 9.60
CA PHE A 189 -17.57 -1.39 10.88
C PHE A 189 -18.31 -2.70 11.13
N GLY A 190 -18.11 -3.25 12.33
CA GLY A 190 -18.93 -4.34 12.87
C GLY A 190 -19.88 -3.83 13.95
N VAL A 191 -20.95 -4.57 14.20
CA VAL A 191 -21.87 -4.31 15.32
C VAL A 191 -21.54 -5.28 16.45
N SER A 192 -21.32 -4.75 17.67
CA SER A 192 -21.10 -5.60 18.84
C SER A 192 -22.32 -6.49 19.09
N LYS A 193 -22.10 -7.78 19.31
CA LYS A 193 -23.16 -8.75 19.68
C LYS A 193 -23.88 -8.38 20.99
N ASP A 194 -23.26 -7.56 21.83
CA ASP A 194 -23.79 -7.17 23.15
C ASP A 194 -24.57 -5.85 23.11
N THR A 195 -24.75 -5.24 21.93
CA THR A 195 -25.54 -4.00 21.81
C THR A 195 -27.01 -4.24 22.17
N LEU A 196 -27.61 -3.27 22.88
CA LEU A 196 -29.05 -3.24 23.13
C LEU A 196 -29.83 -2.62 21.96
N TYR A 197 -29.14 -2.11 20.94
CA TYR A 197 -29.72 -1.36 19.81
C TYR A 197 -29.19 -1.88 18.45
N PRO A 198 -29.40 -3.17 18.11
CA PRO A 198 -28.82 -3.77 16.91
C PRO A 198 -29.26 -3.06 15.63
N ASP A 199 -30.55 -2.73 15.49
CA ASP A 199 -31.09 -2.07 14.29
C ASP A 199 -30.51 -0.66 14.11
N THR A 200 -30.47 0.14 15.18
CA THR A 200 -29.88 1.50 15.13
C THR A 200 -28.38 1.47 14.83
N CYS A 201 -27.65 0.52 15.42
CA CYS A 201 -26.23 0.33 15.07
C CYS A 201 -26.06 -0.07 13.60
N PHE A 202 -26.92 -0.96 13.10
CA PHE A 202 -26.90 -1.38 11.70
C PHE A 202 -27.21 -0.22 10.74
N GLU A 203 -28.21 0.59 11.04
CA GLU A 203 -28.53 1.81 10.28
C GLU A 203 -27.34 2.77 10.26
N LEU A 204 -26.69 2.99 11.41
CA LEU A 204 -25.50 3.84 11.52
C LEU A 204 -24.36 3.33 10.64
N ILE A 205 -23.98 2.04 10.75
CA ILE A 205 -22.86 1.53 9.94
C ILE A 205 -23.22 1.46 8.45
N SER A 206 -24.49 1.30 8.11
CA SER A 206 -24.97 1.37 6.72
C SER A 206 -24.82 2.78 6.15
N TYR A 207 -25.12 3.80 6.96
CA TYR A 207 -24.89 5.21 6.59
C TYR A 207 -23.39 5.52 6.47
N LEU A 208 -22.59 5.13 7.47
CA LEU A 208 -21.14 5.38 7.48
C LEU A 208 -20.40 4.68 6.32
N THR A 209 -20.96 3.59 5.78
CA THR A 209 -20.40 2.86 4.63
C THR A 209 -21.15 3.14 3.34
N SER A 210 -21.97 4.20 3.29
CA SER A 210 -22.67 4.63 2.08
C SER A 210 -21.68 5.10 1.00
N THR A 211 -22.14 5.15 -0.24
CA THR A 211 -21.32 5.63 -1.37
C THR A 211 -20.88 7.07 -1.15
N GLU A 212 -21.77 7.90 -0.62
CA GLU A 212 -21.52 9.31 -0.34
C GLU A 212 -20.40 9.48 0.69
N ILE A 213 -20.46 8.77 1.82
CA ILE A 213 -19.41 8.85 2.84
C ILE A 213 -18.08 8.28 2.33
N GLN A 214 -18.11 7.18 1.58
CA GLN A 214 -16.87 6.67 0.98
C GLN A 214 -16.26 7.66 -0.01
N GLN A 215 -17.07 8.40 -0.78
CA GLN A 215 -16.56 9.43 -1.67
C GLN A 215 -15.85 10.56 -0.91
N GLU A 216 -16.36 10.99 0.24
CA GLU A 216 -15.69 11.98 1.10
C GLU A 216 -14.28 11.48 1.53
N PHE A 217 -14.15 10.22 1.95
CA PHE A 217 -12.84 9.63 2.29
C PHE A 217 -11.90 9.50 1.08
N VAL A 218 -12.45 9.33 -0.12
CA VAL A 218 -11.65 9.31 -1.34
C VAL A 218 -11.12 10.71 -1.65
N ASP A 219 -11.96 11.73 -1.53
CA ASP A 219 -11.64 13.12 -1.90
C ASP A 219 -10.69 13.79 -0.90
N ASP A 220 -10.92 13.58 0.39
CA ASP A 220 -10.18 14.25 1.46
C ASP A 220 -8.97 13.45 1.94
N GLU A 221 -9.14 12.13 2.05
CA GLU A 221 -8.17 11.22 2.71
C GLU A 221 -7.48 10.26 1.73
N TYR A 222 -7.79 10.37 0.43
CA TYR A 222 -7.19 9.55 -0.64
C TYR A 222 -7.30 8.05 -0.38
N LYS A 223 -8.40 7.64 0.25
CA LYS A 223 -8.71 6.23 0.49
C LYS A 223 -9.19 5.55 -0.78
N ILE A 224 -9.01 4.24 -0.85
CA ILE A 224 -9.54 3.43 -1.94
C ILE A 224 -10.96 2.97 -1.52
N PRO A 225 -12.02 3.27 -2.28
CA PRO A 225 -13.38 2.94 -1.88
C PRO A 225 -13.63 1.43 -2.02
N THR A 226 -14.49 0.89 -1.16
CA THR A 226 -14.93 -0.51 -1.21
C THR A 226 -16.25 -0.68 -1.96
N LYS A 227 -16.95 0.41 -2.31
CA LYS A 227 -18.17 0.36 -3.14
C LYS A 227 -17.86 -0.04 -4.58
N ASN A 228 -18.71 -0.92 -5.12
CA ASN A 228 -18.71 -1.32 -6.52
C ASN A 228 -19.52 -0.34 -7.38
N ASP A 229 -19.23 0.96 -7.25
CA ASP A 229 -19.88 2.04 -8.00
C ASP A 229 -18.85 2.72 -8.92
N PRO A 230 -19.13 2.87 -10.23
CA PRO A 230 -18.28 3.62 -11.16
C PRO A 230 -18.02 5.08 -10.73
N PHE A 231 -18.93 5.72 -9.99
CA PHE A 231 -18.76 7.09 -9.52
C PHE A 231 -17.70 7.23 -8.44
N ALA A 232 -17.57 6.23 -7.55
CA ALA A 232 -16.50 6.17 -6.54
C ALA A 232 -15.09 6.07 -7.15
N ARG A 233 -14.98 5.72 -8.44
CA ARG A 233 -13.71 5.65 -9.18
C ARG A 233 -13.36 6.93 -9.94
N LYS A 234 -14.26 7.93 -9.96
CA LYS A 234 -14.04 9.23 -10.61
C LYS A 234 -13.44 10.24 -9.62
N THR A 235 -12.24 9.98 -9.14
CA THR A 235 -11.37 11.09 -8.72
C THR A 235 -10.60 11.63 -9.91
N SER A 236 -10.39 12.95 -9.91
CA SER A 236 -9.55 13.68 -10.87
C SER A 236 -8.25 12.93 -11.20
N GLY A 237 -7.81 12.97 -12.45
CA GLY A 237 -6.65 12.25 -12.98
C GLY A 237 -5.30 12.50 -12.30
N ASP A 238 -5.27 13.28 -11.22
CA ASP A 238 -4.12 13.54 -10.36
C ASP A 238 -4.17 12.73 -9.04
N SER A 239 -5.22 11.94 -8.78
CA SER A 239 -5.31 11.12 -7.58
C SER A 239 -4.49 9.82 -7.74
N PRO A 240 -3.52 9.56 -6.85
CA PRO A 240 -2.74 8.31 -6.84
C PRO A 240 -3.61 7.05 -6.64
N VAL A 241 -4.83 7.24 -6.13
CA VAL A 241 -5.88 6.21 -5.97
C VAL A 241 -6.32 5.65 -7.33
N CYS A 242 -6.32 6.46 -8.39
CA CYS A 242 -6.67 5.99 -9.74
C CYS A 242 -5.64 5.03 -10.32
N ALA A 243 -4.35 5.22 -10.05
CA ALA A 243 -3.29 4.32 -10.50
C ALA A 243 -3.42 2.92 -9.86
N ILE A 244 -3.76 2.89 -8.57
CA ILE A 244 -3.99 1.65 -7.81
C ILE A 244 -5.27 0.95 -8.29
N LEU A 245 -6.39 1.69 -8.40
CA LEU A 245 -7.69 1.14 -8.81
C LEU A 245 -7.69 0.60 -10.25
N THR A 246 -6.94 1.24 -11.17
CA THR A 246 -6.84 0.77 -12.56
C THR A 246 -6.15 -0.59 -12.63
N ASN A 247 -5.07 -0.78 -11.87
CA ASN A 247 -4.31 -2.04 -11.83
C ASN A 247 -5.02 -3.15 -11.03
N LEU A 248 -5.79 -2.81 -9.99
CA LEU A 248 -6.64 -3.79 -9.28
C LEU A 248 -7.80 -4.30 -10.15
N SER A 249 -8.26 -3.52 -11.14
CA SER A 249 -9.38 -3.90 -12.01
C SER A 249 -9.00 -4.85 -13.15
N THR A 250 -7.71 -5.07 -13.40
CA THR A 250 -7.20 -5.96 -14.47
C THR A 250 -6.91 -7.39 -14.01
N HIS A 251 -7.17 -7.72 -12.74
CA HIS A 251 -7.08 -9.09 -12.22
C HIS A 251 -8.42 -9.57 -11.67
N PRO A 252 -9.40 -9.93 -12.52
CA PRO A 252 -10.69 -10.47 -12.06
C PRO A 252 -10.60 -11.92 -11.55
N ASP A 253 -9.49 -12.64 -11.80
CA ASP A 253 -9.50 -14.11 -11.86
C ASP A 253 -8.49 -14.86 -10.97
N ASP A 254 -7.81 -14.21 -10.01
CA ASP A 254 -6.98 -14.96 -9.05
C ASP A 254 -7.83 -15.37 -7.84
N GLY A 255 -8.71 -16.34 -8.09
CA GLY A 255 -9.46 -17.02 -7.07
C GLY A 255 -8.51 -17.69 -6.07
N CYS A 256 -8.63 -17.34 -4.79
CA CYS A 256 -8.16 -18.19 -3.71
C CYS A 256 -9.01 -19.48 -3.69
N SER A 257 -8.51 -20.53 -4.33
CA SER A 257 -8.83 -21.92 -4.04
C SER A 257 -7.83 -22.48 -3.04
#